data_AF-A0A941UCM2-F1
#
_entry.id   AF-A0A941UCM2-F1
#
_cell.length_a   1.000
_cell.length_b   1.000
_cell.length_c   1.000
_cell.angle_alpha   90.00
_cell.angle_beta   90.00
_cell.angle_gamma   90.00
#
_symmetry.space_group_name_H-M   'P 1'
#
loop_
_entity.id
_entity.type
_entity.pdbx_description
1 polymer ?
#
loop_
_entity_poly.entity_id
_entity_poly.type
_entity_poly.pdbx_seq_one_letter_code
_entity_poly.pdbx_strand_id
1 'polypeptide(L)'
;MEQKRAAGSVAAHFPEVANIVMNMTYNQKGAKSILRTFNFTPGSYAFFIVNCLRQDCIDGGFDLTQVITEMIRNRRVGGKGTLSCKGTDSSTNHSDIVYEVAIQYT
;
A
#
# COMPACT_ATOMS: atom_id res chain seq x y z
N MET A 1 12.57 -5.33 -8.14
CA MET A 1 11.79 -5.68 -9.36
C MET A 1 11.40 -7.14 -9.39
N GLU A 2 12.27 -8.07 -8.98
CA GLU A 2 11.98 -9.51 -8.97
C GLU A 2 10.80 -9.88 -8.04
N GLN A 3 10.77 -9.37 -6.81
CA GLN A 3 9.67 -9.61 -5.87
C GLN A 3 8.30 -9.19 -6.42
N LYS A 4 8.24 -8.02 -7.08
CA LYS A 4 7.00 -7.53 -7.72
C LYS A 4 6.53 -8.45 -8.86
N ARG A 5 7.46 -9.01 -9.64
CA ARG A 5 7.13 -9.99 -10.69
C ARG A 5 6.69 -11.34 -10.12
N ALA A 6 7.34 -11.79 -9.04
CA ALA A 6 7.01 -13.03 -8.36
C ALA A 6 5.65 -12.99 -7.64
N ALA A 7 5.16 -11.80 -7.31
CA ALA A 7 3.87 -11.60 -6.63
C ALA A 7 2.63 -11.98 -7.48
N GLY A 8 2.79 -12.37 -8.74
CA GLY A 8 1.65 -12.72 -9.61
C GLY A 8 0.74 -11.53 -9.90
N SER A 9 -0.36 -11.78 -10.59
CA SER A 9 -1.39 -10.76 -10.86
C SER A 9 -2.49 -10.77 -9.79
N VAL A 10 -3.20 -9.65 -9.64
CA VAL A 10 -4.39 -9.57 -8.79
C VAL A 10 -5.41 -10.62 -9.19
N ALA A 11 -5.67 -10.82 -10.49
CA ALA A 11 -6.60 -11.85 -10.96
C ALA A 11 -6.20 -13.28 -10.58
N ALA A 12 -4.90 -13.57 -10.50
CA ALA A 12 -4.41 -14.90 -10.15
C ALA A 12 -4.64 -15.22 -8.67
N HIS A 13 -4.59 -14.22 -7.79
CA HIS A 13 -4.76 -14.39 -6.35
C HIS A 13 -6.17 -14.08 -5.84
N PHE A 14 -6.87 -13.16 -6.52
CA PHE A 14 -8.15 -12.57 -6.10
C PHE A 14 -9.07 -12.39 -7.34
N PRO A 15 -9.54 -13.49 -7.95
CA PRO A 15 -10.30 -13.46 -9.21
C PRO A 15 -11.61 -12.66 -9.13
N GLU A 16 -12.19 -12.51 -7.94
CA GLU A 16 -13.41 -11.75 -7.67
C GLU A 16 -13.20 -10.23 -7.56
N VAL A 17 -11.96 -9.74 -7.62
CA VAL A 17 -11.64 -8.32 -7.48
C VAL A 17 -11.57 -7.67 -8.86
N ALA A 18 -12.46 -6.69 -9.09
CA ALA A 18 -12.50 -5.90 -10.31
C ALA A 18 -11.55 -4.69 -10.27
N ASN A 19 -11.40 -4.05 -9.11
CA ASN A 19 -10.52 -2.90 -8.93
C ASN A 19 -10.16 -2.68 -7.46
N ILE A 20 -8.95 -2.18 -7.19
CA ILE A 20 -8.54 -1.67 -5.88
C ILE A 20 -7.98 -0.26 -6.08
N VAL A 21 -8.56 0.71 -5.38
CA VAL A 21 -8.03 2.08 -5.29
C VAL A 21 -7.45 2.26 -3.90
N MET A 22 -6.18 2.64 -3.83
CA MET A 22 -5.47 2.88 -2.59
C MET A 22 -4.92 4.30 -2.58
N ASN A 23 -5.45 5.12 -1.67
CA ASN A 23 -5.00 6.47 -1.39
C ASN A 23 -4.07 6.44 -0.18
N MET A 24 -2.92 7.10 -0.27
CA MET A 24 -1.92 7.21 0.79
C MET A 24 -1.53 8.67 0.97
N THR A 25 -1.82 9.21 2.15
CA THR A 25 -1.42 10.55 2.57
C THR A 25 -0.17 10.45 3.42
N TYR A 26 0.94 10.98 2.92
CA TYR A 26 2.22 11.05 3.62
C TYR A 26 2.28 12.30 4.47
N ASN A 27 2.42 12.12 5.79
CA ASN A 27 2.57 13.22 6.72
C ASN A 27 4.04 13.37 7.10
N GLN A 28 4.68 14.43 6.63
CA GLN A 28 6.07 14.77 6.96
C GLN A 28 6.10 16.02 7.84
N LYS A 29 6.78 15.96 8.98
CA LYS A 29 6.93 17.12 9.88
C LYS A 29 7.64 18.26 9.13
N GLY A 30 7.02 19.44 9.11
CA GLY A 30 7.58 20.63 8.46
C GLY A 30 7.41 20.69 6.94
N ALA A 31 6.69 19.74 6.32
CA ALA A 31 6.39 19.76 4.90
C ALA A 31 4.89 19.57 4.63
N LYS A 32 4.44 19.98 3.44
CA LYS A 32 3.06 19.77 3.01
C LYS A 32 2.80 18.27 2.82
N SER A 33 1.63 17.81 3.27
CA SER A 33 1.22 16.42 3.06
C SER A 33 1.10 16.09 1.57
N ILE A 34 1.54 14.89 1.21
CA ILE A 34 1.54 14.41 -0.18
C ILE A 34 0.52 13.27 -0.29
N LEU A 35 -0.46 13.41 -1.18
CA LEU A 35 -1.40 12.34 -1.52
C LEU A 35 -0.86 11.57 -2.73
N ARG A 36 -0.79 10.24 -2.62
CA ARG A 36 -0.55 9.33 -3.74
C ARG A 36 -1.70 8.35 -3.88
N THR A 37 -2.12 8.11 -5.11
CA THR A 37 -3.16 7.14 -5.44
C THR A 37 -2.55 6.01 -6.26
N PHE A 38 -2.81 4.78 -5.85
CA PHE A 38 -2.41 3.56 -6.53
C PHE A 38 -3.67 2.82 -6.97
N ASN A 39 -3.70 2.43 -8.24
CA ASN A 39 -4.82 1.68 -8.81
C ASN A 39 -4.33 0.29 -9.19
N PHE A 40 -5.09 -0.73 -8.78
CA PHE A 40 -4.82 -2.12 -9.12
C PHE A 40 -6.03 -2.71 -9.84
N THR A 41 -5.79 -3.12 -11.06
CA THR A 41 -6.72 -3.86 -11.91
C THR A 41 -6.40 -5.36 -11.85
N PRO A 42 -7.24 -6.24 -12.42
CA PRO A 42 -6.97 -7.69 -12.43
C PRO A 42 -5.62 -8.05 -13.05
N GLY A 43 -5.15 -7.27 -14.04
CA GLY A 43 -3.84 -7.43 -14.66
C GLY A 43 -2.66 -6.81 -13.91
N SER A 44 -2.91 -6.03 -12.84
CA SER A 44 -1.86 -5.45 -12.01
C SER A 44 -1.17 -6.51 -11.17
N TYR A 45 0.09 -6.27 -10.78
CA TYR A 45 0.77 -7.17 -9.85
C TYR A 45 0.11 -7.12 -8.47
N ALA A 46 -0.08 -8.26 -7.81
CA ALA A 46 -0.58 -8.35 -6.44
C ALA A 46 0.50 -7.99 -5.41
N PHE A 47 1.11 -6.82 -5.58
CA PHE A 47 2.25 -6.32 -4.80
C PHE A 47 1.87 -4.98 -4.17
N PHE A 48 1.61 -5.01 -2.85
CA PHE A 48 1.04 -3.87 -2.10
C PHE A 48 2.05 -3.24 -1.14
N ILE A 49 3.35 -3.36 -1.46
CA ILE A 49 4.43 -2.71 -0.73
C ILE A 49 4.78 -1.39 -1.43
N VAL A 50 4.78 -0.31 -0.66
CA VAL A 50 5.08 1.03 -1.15
C VAL A 50 6.27 1.60 -0.40
N ASN A 51 7.28 2.05 -1.14
CA ASN A 51 8.51 2.61 -0.55
C ASN A 51 8.23 3.90 0.24
N CYS A 52 9.04 4.12 1.27
CA CYS A 52 9.09 5.40 1.95
C CYS A 52 9.61 6.50 1.02
N LEU A 53 9.10 7.72 1.16
CA LEU A 53 9.53 8.87 0.35
C LEU A 53 10.70 9.64 0.96
N ARG A 54 11.15 9.28 2.17
CA ARG A 54 12.35 9.88 2.76
C ARG A 54 13.59 9.35 2.07
N GLN A 55 14.48 10.27 1.68
CA GLN A 55 15.68 9.96 0.90
C GLN A 55 16.71 9.12 1.67
N ASP A 56 16.73 9.24 2.99
CA ASP A 56 17.59 8.53 3.94
C ASP A 56 16.97 7.23 4.48
N CYS A 57 15.76 6.88 4.04
CA CYS A 57 15.11 5.66 4.47
C CYS A 57 15.59 4.47 3.64
N ILE A 58 16.37 3.60 4.28
CA ILE A 58 16.92 2.38 3.67
C ILE A 58 15.97 1.22 3.96
N ASP A 59 15.64 0.44 2.92
CA ASP A 59 14.78 -0.75 2.98
C ASP A 59 13.42 -0.55 3.67
N GLY A 60 12.97 0.70 3.78
CA GLY A 60 11.72 1.05 4.44
C GLY A 60 10.55 1.21 3.49
N GLY A 61 9.36 1.19 4.07
CA GLY A 61 8.13 1.35 3.34
C GLY A 61 6.94 0.91 4.17
N PHE A 62 5.84 0.74 3.45
CA PHE A 62 4.54 0.42 3.99
C PHE A 62 4.05 -0.84 3.27
N ASP A 63 3.87 -1.91 4.03
CA ASP A 63 3.33 -3.16 3.53
C ASP A 63 1.84 -3.24 3.85
N LEU A 64 1.00 -3.15 2.82
CA LEU A 64 -0.45 -3.26 2.92
C LEU A 64 -0.96 -4.66 2.55
N THR A 65 -0.08 -5.62 2.30
CA THR A 65 -0.45 -6.95 1.80
C THR A 65 -1.45 -7.64 2.71
N GLN A 66 -1.19 -7.63 4.03
CA GLN A 66 -2.12 -8.20 5.01
C GLN A 66 -3.46 -7.44 5.04
N VAL A 67 -3.43 -6.11 5.02
CA VAL A 67 -4.65 -5.27 5.04
C VAL A 67 -5.54 -5.59 3.83
N ILE A 68 -4.97 -5.57 2.62
CA ILE A 68 -5.70 -5.87 1.39
C ILE A 68 -6.22 -7.32 1.40
N THR A 69 -5.39 -8.28 1.77
CA THR A 69 -5.77 -9.71 1.78
C THR A 69 -6.90 -9.97 2.78
N GLU A 70 -6.84 -9.39 3.98
CA GLU A 70 -7.91 -9.51 4.97
C GLU A 70 -9.19 -8.80 4.53
N MET A 71 -9.09 -7.65 3.88
CA MET A 71 -10.25 -6.96 3.31
C MET A 71 -10.94 -7.83 2.25
N ILE A 72 -10.18 -8.41 1.32
CA ILE A 72 -10.70 -9.30 0.26
C ILE A 72 -11.33 -10.54 0.87
N ARG A 73 -10.62 -11.22 1.78
CA ARG A 73 -11.12 -12.42 2.46
C ARG A 73 -12.43 -12.20 3.20
N ASN A 74 -12.61 -11.02 3.78
CA ASN A 74 -13.83 -10.64 4.50
C ASN A 74 -14.84 -9.89 3.60
N ARG A 75 -14.59 -9.84 2.29
CA ARG A 75 -15.41 -9.15 1.28
C ARG A 75 -15.75 -7.70 1.64
N ARG A 76 -14.80 -7.00 2.27
CA ARG A 76 -14.92 -5.58 2.62
C ARG A 76 -14.69 -4.72 1.39
N VAL A 77 -15.52 -3.70 1.22
CA VAL A 77 -15.44 -2.74 0.10
C VAL A 77 -14.57 -1.53 0.40
N GLY A 78 -14.23 -1.30 1.67
CA GLY A 78 -13.45 -0.13 2.07
C GLY A 78 -12.78 -0.31 3.43
N GLY A 79 -11.68 0.41 3.62
CA GLY A 79 -10.88 0.36 4.85
C GLY A 79 -9.96 1.57 4.92
N LYS A 80 -9.64 2.01 6.14
CA LYS A 80 -8.68 3.09 6.39
C LYS A 80 -7.87 2.80 7.64
N GLY A 81 -6.68 3.37 7.71
CA GLY A 81 -5.82 3.23 8.88
C GLY A 81 -4.54 4.02 8.75
N THR A 82 -3.63 3.77 9.67
CA THR A 82 -2.29 4.34 9.66
C THR A 82 -1.25 3.24 9.57
N LEU A 83 -0.14 3.53 8.91
CA LEU A 83 1.05 2.69 8.94
C LEU A 83 2.26 3.57 9.19
N SER A 84 3.15 3.08 10.03
CA SER A 84 4.47 3.66 10.23
C SER A 84 5.46 2.92 9.35
N CYS A 85 6.40 3.65 8.75
CA CYS A 85 7.45 3.05 7.95
C CYS A 85 8.35 2.16 8.81
N LYS A 86 8.62 0.94 8.35
CA LYS A 86 9.45 -0.07 9.05
C LYS A 86 10.94 -0.07 8.65
N GLY A 87 11.38 0.97 7.96
CA GLY A 87 12.79 1.10 7.57
C GLY A 87 13.71 1.33 8.76
N THR A 88 15.01 1.30 8.49
CA THR A 88 16.04 1.75 9.42
C THR A 88 16.62 3.07 8.90
N ASP A 89 16.76 4.05 9.77
CA ASP A 89 17.54 5.26 9.51
C ASP A 89 18.28 5.72 10.79
N SER A 90 19.09 6.77 10.68
CA SER A 90 19.79 7.38 11.82
C SER A 90 18.89 8.32 12.66
N SER A 91 17.60 8.46 12.35
CA SER A 91 16.70 9.46 12.94
C SER A 91 15.36 8.84 13.38
N THR A 92 15.03 8.90 14.67
CA THR A 92 13.83 8.27 15.25
C THR A 92 12.45 8.76 14.74
N ASN A 93 12.38 9.57 13.68
CA ASN A 93 11.14 10.10 13.10
C ASN A 93 10.94 9.63 11.65
N HIS A 94 10.58 8.36 11.46
CA HIS A 94 10.03 7.90 10.18
C HIS A 94 8.66 8.54 9.90
N SER A 95 8.30 8.65 8.62
CA SER A 95 6.99 9.19 8.22
C SER A 95 5.88 8.17 8.47
N ASP A 96 4.78 8.64 9.06
CA ASP A 96 3.52 7.91 9.08
C ASP A 96 2.71 8.24 7.83
N ILE A 97 1.95 7.25 7.36
CA ILE A 97 0.91 7.46 6.36
C ILE A 97 -0.46 7.28 6.98
N VAL A 98 -1.43 7.99 6.44
CA VAL A 98 -2.84 7.60 6.51
C VAL A 98 -3.19 6.96 5.18
N TYR A 99 -3.73 5.75 5.20
CA TYR A 99 -4.20 5.06 4.00
C TYR A 99 -5.72 4.95 3.99
N GLU A 100 -6.28 4.96 2.79
CA GLU A 100 -7.67 4.61 2.50
C GLU A 100 -7.69 3.67 1.29
N VAL A 101 -8.41 2.56 1.41
CA VAL A 101 -8.55 1.54 0.38
C VAL A 101 -10.03 1.42 0.03
N ALA A 102 -10.33 1.35 -1.26
CA ALA A 102 -11.62 0.94 -1.79
C ALA A 102 -11.44 -0.28 -2.71
N ILE A 103 -12.24 -1.31 -2.52
CA ILE A 103 -12.22 -2.55 -3.31
C ILE A 103 -13.57 -2.70 -4.00
N GLN A 104 -13.52 -2.86 -5.31
CA GLN A 104 -14.66 -3.23 -6.12
C GLN A 104 -14.56 -4.71 -6.46
N TYR A 105 -15.61 -5.46 -6.15
CA TYR A 105 -15.76 -6.86 -6.55
C TYR A 105 -16.58 -6.98 -7.84
N THR A 106 -16.42 -8.09 -8.54
CA THR A 106 -17.28 -8.50 -9.67
C THR A 106 -18.64 -8.98 -9.22
#